data_AF-A0A151BLZ5-F1
#
_entry.id   AF-A0A151BLZ5-F1
#
_cell.length_a   1.000
_cell.length_b   1.000
_cell.length_c   1.000
_cell.angle_alpha   90.00
_cell.angle_beta   90.00
_cell.angle_gamma   90.00
#
_symmetry.space_group_name_H-M   'P 1'
#
loop_
_entity.id
_entity.type
_entity.pdbx_description
1 polymer ?
#
loop_
_entity_poly.entity_id
_entity_poly.type
_entity_poly.pdbx_seq_one_letter_code
_entity_poly.pdbx_strand_id
1 'polypeptide(L)'
;MATIAATLIALSIYISNDVMDIETDRANLIIRPVVQEVVSKKDALTLSTMLAAAGVAVGLYINLATFLLCIAGVLLGFMYSFSPIYLKRRFILKQVAVAGGGLISSLTGGAAVGMISSTVLFAGFIFFTYAMGVVPIVDLGDIEGDRREGRKTLPVIWGPEYTIRLAIAIMFAILISGIVGYFQLGFNLAFPILVSVISLSCIYVLYPLFNRWRDYVYCRKLVIKITILHFLLQLSIVIGSVF
;
A
#
# COMPACT_ATOMS: atom_id res chain seq x y z
N MET A 1 -15.94 2.49 13.58
CA MET A 1 -15.23 1.38 14.25
C MET A 1 -14.20 0.71 13.33
N ALA A 2 -14.56 0.26 12.12
CA ALA A 2 -13.61 -0.38 11.19
C ALA A 2 -12.36 0.47 10.88
N THR A 3 -12.55 1.76 10.59
CA THR A 3 -11.43 2.71 10.37
C THR A 3 -10.53 2.82 11.58
N ILE A 4 -11.08 2.77 12.81
CA ILE A 4 -10.29 2.81 14.05
C ILE A 4 -9.42 1.56 14.15
N ALA A 5 -10.01 0.37 13.94
CA ALA A 5 -9.27 -0.89 13.93
C ALA A 5 -8.12 -0.86 12.91
N ALA A 6 -8.41 -0.44 11.67
CA ALA A 6 -7.43 -0.34 10.60
C ALA A 6 -6.31 0.65 10.93
N THR A 7 -6.63 1.83 11.47
CA THR A 7 -5.63 2.83 11.87
C THR A 7 -4.74 2.33 13.00
N LEU A 8 -5.30 1.70 14.03
CA LEU A 8 -4.52 1.12 15.13
C LEU A 8 -3.54 0.05 14.64
N ILE A 9 -4.00 -0.83 13.74
CA ILE A 9 -3.16 -1.87 13.12
C ILE A 9 -2.08 -1.23 12.25
N ALA A 10 -2.42 -0.24 11.42
CA ALA A 10 -1.44 0.46 10.60
C ALA A 10 -0.35 1.12 11.45
N LEU A 11 -0.73 1.84 12.51
CA LEU A 11 0.22 2.45 13.44
C LEU A 11 1.13 1.42 14.09
N SER A 12 0.59 0.28 14.52
CA SER A 12 1.39 -0.85 15.03
C SER A 12 2.44 -1.31 14.00
N ILE A 13 2.03 -1.54 12.76
CA ILE A 13 2.91 -2.02 11.69
C ILE A 13 4.01 -0.98 11.38
N TYR A 14 3.68 0.31 11.31
CA TYR A 14 4.68 1.36 11.06
C TYR A 14 5.65 1.52 12.23
N ILE A 15 5.16 1.56 13.47
CA ILE A 15 6.03 1.70 14.65
C ILE A 15 6.98 0.52 14.77
N SER A 16 6.48 -0.72 14.61
CA SER A 16 7.34 -1.90 14.64
C SER A 16 8.33 -1.92 13.47
N ASN A 17 7.93 -1.48 12.27
CA ASN A 17 8.84 -1.34 11.14
C ASN A 17 9.98 -0.35 11.45
N ASP A 18 9.66 0.80 12.05
CA ASP A 18 10.65 1.82 12.42
C ASP A 18 11.69 1.28 13.41
N VAL A 19 11.26 0.45 14.38
CA VAL A 19 12.20 -0.22 15.30
C VAL A 19 13.12 -1.18 14.55
N MET A 20 12.59 -1.92 13.58
CA MET A 20 13.37 -2.87 12.77
C MET A 20 14.28 -2.18 11.74
N ASP A 21 14.05 -0.91 11.44
CA ASP A 21 14.83 -0.11 10.50
C ASP A 21 15.82 0.85 11.18
N ILE A 22 16.01 0.79 12.51
CA ILE A 22 16.89 1.74 13.24
C ILE A 22 18.30 1.85 12.63
N GLU A 23 18.95 0.74 12.32
CA GLU A 23 20.32 0.76 11.76
C GLU A 23 20.35 1.39 10.37
N THR A 24 19.37 1.03 9.55
CA THR A 24 19.15 1.54 8.20
C THR A 24 18.87 3.05 8.20
N ASP A 25 17.93 3.47 9.02
CA ASP A 25 17.49 4.86 9.12
C ASP A 25 18.59 5.74 9.70
N ARG A 26 19.40 5.20 10.63
CA ARG A 26 20.60 5.87 11.14
C ARG A 26 21.63 6.09 10.03
N ALA A 27 21.88 5.09 9.20
CA ALA A 27 22.81 5.20 8.06
C ALA A 27 22.34 6.23 7.01
N ASN A 28 21.03 6.35 6.83
CA ASN A 28 20.40 7.28 5.88
C ASN A 28 20.07 8.65 6.47
N LEU A 29 20.51 8.95 7.71
CA LEU A 29 20.25 10.21 8.42
C LEU A 29 18.74 10.55 8.53
N ILE A 30 17.90 9.52 8.60
CA ILE A 30 16.45 9.68 8.75
C ILE A 30 16.16 10.03 10.21
N ILE A 31 15.44 11.14 10.40
CA ILE A 31 15.07 11.64 11.72
C ILE A 31 13.81 10.91 12.19
N ARG A 32 13.98 9.91 13.06
CA ARG A 32 12.88 9.23 13.76
C ARG A 32 13.08 9.23 15.28
N PRO A 33 12.02 9.25 16.10
CA PRO A 33 12.14 9.22 17.56
C PRO A 33 12.95 8.03 18.10
N VAL A 34 12.82 6.85 17.49
CA VAL A 34 13.55 5.62 17.89
C VAL A 34 15.01 5.62 17.44
N VAL A 35 15.34 6.36 16.36
CA VAL A 35 16.72 6.50 15.87
C VAL A 35 17.49 7.52 16.72
N GLN A 36 16.80 8.58 17.16
CA GLN A 36 17.30 9.62 18.05
C GLN A 36 17.32 9.18 19.53
N GLU A 37 16.87 7.97 19.84
CA GLU A 37 16.82 7.42 21.19
C GLU A 37 15.95 8.25 22.17
N VAL A 38 15.05 9.10 21.63
CA VAL A 38 14.02 9.84 22.38
C VAL A 38 12.97 8.88 22.94
N VAL A 39 12.70 7.78 22.22
CA VAL A 39 11.84 6.68 22.65
C VAL A 39 12.65 5.39 22.58
N SER A 40 12.62 4.59 23.66
CA SER A 40 13.35 3.32 23.69
C SER A 40 12.72 2.30 22.73
N LYS A 41 13.53 1.37 22.21
CA LYS A 41 13.03 0.26 21.35
C LYS A 41 11.94 -0.54 22.05
N LYS A 42 12.08 -0.76 23.36
CA LYS A 42 11.13 -1.51 24.18
C LYS A 42 9.79 -0.79 24.27
N ASP A 43 9.80 0.51 24.50
CA ASP A 43 8.56 1.30 24.62
C ASP A 43 7.83 1.38 23.28
N ALA A 44 8.58 1.58 22.18
CA ALA A 44 8.02 1.56 20.83
C ALA A 44 7.37 0.21 20.48
N LEU A 45 8.03 -0.91 20.77
CA LEU A 45 7.46 -2.24 20.55
C LEU A 45 6.28 -2.55 21.48
N THR A 46 6.31 -2.05 22.71
CA THR A 46 5.19 -2.19 23.65
C THR A 46 3.97 -1.44 23.13
N LEU A 47 4.14 -0.18 22.71
CA LEU A 47 3.09 0.60 22.07
C LEU A 47 2.56 -0.08 20.81
N SER A 48 3.46 -0.54 19.93
CA SER A 48 3.09 -1.29 18.74
C SER A 48 2.22 -2.51 19.07
N THR A 49 2.59 -3.28 20.08
CA THR A 49 1.84 -4.48 20.49
C THR A 49 0.49 -4.12 21.10
N MET A 50 0.43 -3.08 21.93
CA MET A 50 -0.83 -2.58 22.50
C MET A 50 -1.79 -2.09 21.41
N LEU A 51 -1.28 -1.37 20.39
CA LEU A 51 -2.08 -0.90 19.26
C LEU A 51 -2.60 -2.06 18.40
N ALA A 52 -1.77 -3.08 18.13
CA ALA A 52 -2.24 -4.28 17.43
C ALA A 52 -3.35 -4.99 18.21
N ALA A 53 -3.16 -5.21 19.52
CA ALA A 53 -4.15 -5.85 20.38
C ALA A 53 -5.46 -5.05 20.42
N ALA A 54 -5.38 -3.72 20.55
CA ALA A 54 -6.54 -2.84 20.54
C ALA A 54 -7.26 -2.88 19.17
N GLY A 55 -6.53 -2.83 18.06
CA GLY A 55 -7.11 -2.91 16.71
C GLY A 55 -7.83 -4.23 16.46
N VAL A 56 -7.24 -5.34 16.88
CA VAL A 56 -7.84 -6.68 16.81
C VAL A 56 -9.07 -6.78 17.72
N ALA A 57 -9.02 -6.24 18.94
CA ALA A 57 -10.16 -6.22 19.86
C ALA A 57 -11.33 -5.40 19.30
N VAL A 58 -11.07 -4.27 18.66
CA VAL A 58 -12.11 -3.50 17.93
C VAL A 58 -12.68 -4.33 16.78
N GLY A 59 -11.85 -5.07 16.05
CA GLY A 59 -12.31 -6.02 15.02
C GLY A 59 -13.27 -7.08 15.57
N LEU A 60 -12.93 -7.68 16.73
CA LEU A 60 -13.77 -8.65 17.44
C LEU A 60 -15.10 -8.07 17.87
N TYR A 61 -15.09 -6.84 18.38
CA TYR A 61 -16.31 -6.14 18.77
C TYR A 61 -17.26 -5.89 17.60
N ILE A 62 -16.74 -5.75 16.38
CA ILE A 62 -17.56 -5.57 15.18
C ILE A 62 -18.19 -6.90 14.74
N ASN A 63 -17.38 -7.90 14.38
CA ASN A 63 -17.81 -9.27 14.08
C ASN A 63 -16.60 -10.20 13.82
N LEU A 64 -16.86 -11.52 13.77
CA LEU A 64 -15.83 -12.54 13.56
C LEU A 64 -15.05 -12.37 12.24
N ALA A 65 -15.70 -11.99 11.14
CA ALA A 65 -15.03 -11.81 9.86
C ALA A 65 -14.02 -10.65 9.90
N THR A 66 -14.41 -9.52 10.49
CA THR A 66 -13.56 -8.34 10.68
C THR A 66 -12.38 -8.67 11.59
N PHE A 67 -12.63 -9.39 12.69
CA PHE A 67 -11.58 -9.88 13.59
C PHE A 67 -10.51 -10.70 12.88
N LEU A 68 -10.92 -11.70 12.07
CA LEU A 68 -9.99 -12.55 11.35
C LEU A 68 -9.16 -11.77 10.32
N LEU A 69 -9.77 -10.80 9.64
CA LEU A 69 -9.06 -9.92 8.70
C LEU A 69 -8.09 -8.96 9.42
N CYS A 70 -8.47 -8.44 10.59
CA CYS A 70 -7.57 -7.67 11.45
C CYS A 70 -6.34 -8.49 11.88
N ILE A 71 -6.54 -9.76 12.29
CA ILE A 71 -5.44 -10.68 12.60
C ILE A 71 -4.56 -10.89 11.37
N ALA A 72 -5.15 -11.15 10.20
CA ALA A 72 -4.40 -11.33 8.96
C ALA A 72 -3.54 -10.10 8.62
N GLY A 73 -4.08 -8.88 8.82
CA GLY A 73 -3.35 -7.64 8.63
C GLY A 73 -2.15 -7.48 9.57
N VAL A 74 -2.33 -7.75 10.86
CA VAL A 74 -1.24 -7.74 11.86
C VAL A 74 -0.17 -8.76 11.50
N LEU A 75 -0.56 -10.01 11.19
CA LEU A 75 0.37 -11.07 10.81
C LEU A 75 1.16 -10.68 9.56
N LEU A 76 0.51 -10.17 8.52
CA LEU A 76 1.18 -9.76 7.29
C LEU A 76 2.18 -8.63 7.54
N GLY A 77 1.79 -7.61 8.31
CA GLY A 77 2.67 -6.50 8.67
C GLY A 77 3.86 -6.92 9.54
N PHE A 78 3.67 -7.87 10.44
CA PHE A 78 4.78 -8.38 11.26
C PHE A 78 5.70 -9.30 10.43
N MET A 79 5.15 -10.16 9.58
CA MET A 79 5.93 -10.96 8.63
C MET A 79 6.75 -10.09 7.67
N TYR A 80 6.28 -8.87 7.36
CA TYR A 80 7.01 -7.90 6.55
C TYR A 80 8.33 -7.45 7.20
N SER A 81 8.30 -7.15 8.51
CA SER A 81 9.40 -6.50 9.23
C SER A 81 10.25 -7.42 10.11
N PHE A 82 9.73 -8.57 10.55
CA PHE A 82 10.41 -9.42 11.53
C PHE A 82 11.03 -10.69 10.94
N SER A 83 12.11 -11.15 11.57
CA SER A 83 12.73 -12.47 11.35
C SER A 83 11.80 -13.60 11.80
N PRO A 84 11.82 -14.80 11.15
CA PRO A 84 12.71 -15.24 10.06
C PRO A 84 12.18 -14.94 8.65
N ILE A 85 10.99 -14.36 8.52
CA ILE A 85 10.32 -14.24 7.22
C ILE A 85 10.84 -13.01 6.47
N TYR A 86 10.74 -11.83 7.09
CA TYR A 86 11.30 -10.58 6.59
C TYR A 86 10.96 -10.26 5.13
N LEU A 87 9.65 -10.23 4.81
CA LEU A 87 9.16 -10.09 3.43
C LEU A 87 9.72 -8.85 2.72
N LYS A 88 10.03 -7.77 3.45
CA LYS A 88 10.55 -6.53 2.86
C LYS A 88 11.91 -6.68 2.16
N ARG A 89 12.69 -7.71 2.48
CA ARG A 89 13.96 -8.04 1.80
C ARG A 89 13.80 -9.11 0.71
N ARG A 90 12.59 -9.62 0.50
CA ARG A 90 12.30 -10.66 -0.49
C ARG A 90 11.64 -10.02 -1.71
N PHE A 91 12.16 -10.35 -2.90
CA PHE A 91 11.85 -9.66 -4.15
C PHE A 91 10.36 -9.36 -4.41
N ILE A 92 9.64 -10.32 -4.99
CA ILE A 92 8.20 -10.15 -5.28
C ILE A 92 7.37 -10.12 -3.99
N LEU A 93 7.85 -10.80 -2.95
CA LEU A 93 7.12 -10.93 -1.68
C LEU A 93 6.99 -9.61 -0.92
N LYS A 94 7.94 -8.66 -1.05
CA LYS A 94 7.78 -7.27 -0.58
C LYS A 94 6.51 -6.67 -1.18
N GLN A 95 6.37 -6.77 -2.50
CA GLN A 95 5.26 -6.14 -3.23
C GLN A 95 3.94 -6.86 -2.97
N VAL A 96 3.95 -8.18 -2.91
CA VAL A 96 2.75 -8.97 -2.55
C VAL A 96 2.29 -8.64 -1.14
N ALA A 97 3.20 -8.40 -0.19
CA ALA A 97 2.83 -8.00 1.16
C ALA A 97 2.19 -6.61 1.20
N VAL A 98 2.77 -5.63 0.50
CA VAL A 98 2.20 -4.27 0.42
C VAL A 98 0.84 -4.28 -0.28
N ALA A 99 0.73 -4.98 -1.41
CA ALA A 99 -0.53 -5.12 -2.15
C ALA A 99 -1.58 -5.91 -1.36
N GLY A 100 -1.16 -6.97 -0.67
CA GLY A 100 -2.00 -7.77 0.21
C GLY A 100 -2.56 -6.96 1.39
N GLY A 101 -1.78 -6.04 1.95
CA GLY A 101 -2.27 -5.12 2.98
C GLY A 101 -3.42 -4.25 2.49
N GLY A 102 -3.32 -3.74 1.26
CA GLY A 102 -4.40 -3.00 0.59
C GLY A 102 -5.66 -3.84 0.39
N LEU A 103 -5.51 -5.07 -0.12
CA LEU A 103 -6.62 -6.02 -0.28
C LEU A 103 -7.30 -6.31 1.06
N ILE A 104 -6.54 -6.66 2.09
CA ILE A 104 -7.05 -6.93 3.44
C ILE A 104 -7.81 -5.71 3.98
N SER A 105 -7.31 -4.49 3.74
CA SER A 105 -7.97 -3.26 4.16
C SER A 105 -9.36 -3.12 3.51
N SER A 106 -9.47 -3.32 2.20
CA SER A 106 -10.76 -3.29 1.49
C SER A 106 -11.73 -4.35 2.01
N LEU A 107 -11.26 -5.59 2.19
CA LEU A 107 -12.08 -6.69 2.71
C LEU A 107 -12.56 -6.41 4.15
N THR A 108 -11.70 -5.81 4.98
CA THR A 108 -12.02 -5.45 6.37
C THR A 108 -13.16 -4.42 6.40
N GLY A 109 -13.16 -3.46 5.48
CA GLY A 109 -14.25 -2.49 5.33
C GLY A 109 -15.60 -3.14 5.03
N GLY A 110 -15.65 -4.06 4.05
CA GLY A 110 -16.87 -4.80 3.71
C GLY A 110 -17.32 -5.75 4.83
N ALA A 111 -16.39 -6.51 5.41
CA ALA A 111 -16.69 -7.39 6.54
C ALA A 111 -17.27 -6.63 7.72
N ALA A 112 -16.81 -5.40 7.98
CA ALA A 112 -17.29 -4.59 9.09
C ALA A 112 -18.75 -4.12 8.94
N VAL A 113 -19.25 -4.01 7.71
CA VAL A 113 -20.67 -3.74 7.43
C VAL A 113 -21.48 -5.02 7.22
N GLY A 114 -20.88 -6.19 7.47
CA GLY A 114 -21.52 -7.49 7.44
C GLY A 114 -21.56 -8.17 6.08
N MET A 115 -20.94 -7.59 5.03
CA MET A 115 -20.99 -8.15 3.68
C MET A 115 -19.71 -7.86 2.88
N ILE A 116 -19.08 -8.92 2.38
CA ILE A 116 -18.03 -8.82 1.36
C ILE A 116 -18.71 -9.05 -0.01
N SER A 117 -19.20 -7.97 -0.61
CA SER A 117 -19.83 -8.03 -1.93
C SER A 117 -18.81 -8.19 -3.06
N SER A 118 -19.28 -8.51 -4.27
CA SER A 118 -18.45 -8.51 -5.48
C SER A 118 -17.79 -7.15 -5.72
N THR A 119 -18.47 -6.05 -5.41
CA THR A 119 -17.94 -4.67 -5.45
C THR A 119 -16.77 -4.47 -4.49
N VAL A 120 -16.86 -4.99 -3.26
CA VAL A 120 -15.79 -4.91 -2.26
C VAL A 120 -14.58 -5.76 -2.69
N LEU A 121 -14.82 -6.97 -3.19
CA LEU A 121 -13.77 -7.83 -3.74
C LEU A 121 -13.05 -7.13 -4.89
N PHE A 122 -13.82 -6.58 -5.83
CA PHE A 122 -13.29 -5.84 -6.96
C PHE A 122 -12.45 -4.63 -6.51
N ALA A 123 -12.93 -3.85 -5.56
CA ALA A 123 -12.17 -2.73 -4.99
C ALA A 123 -10.83 -3.18 -4.39
N GLY A 124 -10.84 -4.29 -3.64
CA GLY A 124 -9.63 -4.89 -3.09
C GLY A 124 -8.65 -5.36 -4.17
N PHE A 125 -9.14 -5.94 -5.27
CA PHE A 125 -8.32 -6.32 -6.40
C PHE A 125 -7.74 -5.12 -7.15
N ILE A 126 -8.49 -4.02 -7.31
CA ILE A 126 -7.97 -2.77 -7.89
C ILE A 126 -6.84 -2.21 -7.02
N PHE A 127 -7.02 -2.19 -5.69
CA PHE A 127 -5.96 -1.77 -4.78
C PHE A 127 -4.74 -2.68 -4.93
N PHE A 128 -4.92 -3.99 -4.83
CA PHE A 128 -3.83 -4.96 -4.95
C PHE A 128 -3.06 -4.77 -6.25
N THR A 129 -3.77 -4.67 -7.37
CA THR A 129 -3.19 -4.50 -8.71
C THR A 129 -2.42 -3.19 -8.83
N TYR A 130 -3.00 -2.09 -8.35
CA TYR A 130 -2.32 -0.79 -8.27
C TYR A 130 -1.03 -0.88 -7.46
N ALA A 131 -1.08 -1.49 -6.27
CA ALA A 131 0.07 -1.61 -5.39
C ALA A 131 1.17 -2.50 -5.97
N MET A 132 0.83 -3.54 -6.72
CA MET A 132 1.81 -4.38 -7.41
C MET A 132 2.59 -3.62 -8.49
N GLY A 133 1.94 -2.72 -9.23
CA GLY A 133 2.57 -2.01 -10.36
C GLY A 133 3.11 -0.62 -10.05
N VAL A 134 2.38 0.18 -9.28
CA VAL A 134 2.64 1.62 -9.13
C VAL A 134 3.42 1.97 -7.87
N VAL A 135 3.21 1.28 -6.75
CA VAL A 135 4.02 1.50 -5.53
C VAL A 135 5.54 1.33 -5.75
N PRO A 136 6.03 0.39 -6.58
CA PRO A 136 7.45 0.31 -6.95
C PRO A 136 8.07 1.61 -7.48
N ILE A 137 7.27 2.54 -7.99
CA ILE A 137 7.73 3.85 -8.48
C ILE A 137 8.33 4.68 -7.33
N VAL A 138 7.87 4.47 -6.09
CA VAL A 138 8.43 5.13 -4.90
C VAL A 138 9.88 4.72 -4.67
N ASP A 139 10.23 3.46 -4.97
CA ASP A 139 11.57 2.92 -4.80
C ASP A 139 12.56 3.42 -5.89
N LEU A 140 12.10 4.10 -6.95
CA LEU A 140 12.99 4.60 -8.04
C LEU A 140 13.98 5.66 -7.55
N GLY A 141 13.59 6.49 -6.58
CA GLY A 141 14.47 7.52 -6.02
C GLY A 141 15.63 6.95 -5.21
N ASP A 142 15.49 5.72 -4.69
CA ASP A 142 16.35 5.15 -3.66
C ASP A 142 17.07 3.86 -4.11
N ILE A 143 17.14 3.60 -5.42
CA ILE A 143 17.69 2.34 -5.99
C ILE A 143 19.08 2.01 -5.44
N GLU A 144 19.97 3.00 -5.35
CA GLU A 144 21.34 2.78 -4.89
C GLU A 144 21.41 2.53 -3.37
N GLY A 145 20.56 3.18 -2.58
CA GLY A 145 20.42 2.92 -1.15
C GLY A 145 19.87 1.53 -0.88
N ASP A 146 18.76 1.19 -1.55
CA ASP A 146 18.13 -0.14 -1.48
C ASP A 146 19.13 -1.25 -1.84
N ARG A 147 19.96 -1.04 -2.88
CA ARG A 147 20.99 -2.01 -3.28
C ARG A 147 22.04 -2.23 -2.20
N ARG A 148 22.55 -1.15 -1.57
CA ARG A 148 23.56 -1.23 -0.49
C ARG A 148 23.02 -1.97 0.74
N GLU A 149 21.74 -1.83 1.01
CA GLU A 149 21.04 -2.50 2.12
C GLU A 149 20.62 -3.95 1.81
N GLY A 150 20.91 -4.43 0.58
CA GLY A 150 20.52 -5.76 0.13
C GLY A 150 19.01 -5.93 -0.07
N ARG A 151 18.26 -4.82 -0.22
CA ARG A 151 16.83 -4.85 -0.57
C ARG A 151 16.67 -5.23 -2.03
N LYS A 152 15.78 -6.18 -2.28
CA LYS A 152 15.47 -6.66 -3.64
C LYS A 152 14.19 -5.99 -4.11
N THR A 153 14.22 -4.69 -4.41
CA THR A 153 13.05 -3.99 -4.95
C THR A 153 12.92 -4.19 -6.46
N LEU A 154 11.74 -3.95 -7.02
CA LEU A 154 11.51 -4.00 -8.48
C LEU A 154 12.50 -3.16 -9.29
N PRO A 155 12.75 -1.88 -8.96
CA PRO A 155 13.72 -1.11 -9.72
C PRO A 155 15.18 -1.53 -9.49
N VAL A 156 15.50 -2.21 -8.39
CA VAL A 156 16.84 -2.80 -8.17
C VAL A 156 17.07 -4.05 -9.04
N ILE A 157 16.06 -4.93 -9.15
CA ILE A 157 16.20 -6.25 -9.81
C ILE A 157 15.84 -6.19 -11.30
N TRP A 158 14.71 -5.58 -11.66
CA TRP A 158 14.27 -5.45 -13.06
C TRP A 158 14.74 -4.16 -13.72
N GLY A 159 15.23 -3.20 -12.93
CA GLY A 159 15.65 -1.91 -13.44
C GLY A 159 14.50 -0.89 -13.52
N PRO A 160 14.85 0.40 -13.64
CA PRO A 160 13.89 1.49 -13.59
C PRO A 160 12.91 1.48 -14.76
N GLU A 161 13.38 1.23 -15.99
CA GLU A 161 12.52 1.25 -17.17
C GLU A 161 11.42 0.17 -17.14
N TYR A 162 11.76 -1.05 -16.75
CA TYR A 162 10.77 -2.13 -16.62
C TYR A 162 9.77 -1.84 -15.49
N THR A 163 10.23 -1.21 -14.41
CA THR A 163 9.35 -0.78 -13.32
C THR A 163 8.34 0.28 -13.80
N ILE A 164 8.79 1.24 -14.60
CA ILE A 164 7.91 2.27 -15.20
C ILE A 164 6.93 1.64 -16.20
N ARG A 165 7.41 0.74 -17.07
CA ARG A 165 6.54 0.02 -18.04
C ARG A 165 5.48 -0.81 -17.32
N LEU A 166 5.83 -1.50 -16.25
CA LEU A 166 4.89 -2.26 -15.41
C LEU A 166 3.82 -1.33 -14.82
N ALA A 167 4.22 -0.20 -14.23
CA ALA A 167 3.28 0.76 -13.66
C ALA A 167 2.28 1.28 -14.71
N ILE A 168 2.77 1.63 -15.91
CA ILE A 168 1.92 2.07 -17.03
C ILE A 168 0.98 0.95 -17.48
N ALA A 169 1.48 -0.28 -17.63
CA ALA A 169 0.65 -1.43 -18.02
C ALA A 169 -0.45 -1.72 -17.00
N ILE A 170 -0.15 -1.60 -15.70
CA ILE A 170 -1.13 -1.72 -14.62
C ILE A 170 -2.18 -0.61 -14.69
N MET A 171 -1.80 0.63 -15.00
CA MET A 171 -2.79 1.70 -15.17
C MET A 171 -3.70 1.48 -16.37
N PHE A 172 -3.21 0.89 -17.46
CA PHE A 172 -4.07 0.46 -18.58
C PHE A 172 -5.02 -0.68 -18.17
N ALA A 173 -4.54 -1.66 -17.41
CA ALA A 173 -5.40 -2.73 -16.90
C ALA A 173 -6.51 -2.19 -15.98
N ILE A 174 -6.17 -1.25 -15.10
CA ILE A 174 -7.14 -0.56 -14.23
C ILE A 174 -8.14 0.26 -15.06
N LEU A 175 -7.69 0.95 -16.10
CA LEU A 175 -8.58 1.67 -17.03
C LEU A 175 -9.62 0.72 -17.64
N ILE A 176 -9.19 -0.42 -18.19
CA ILE A 176 -10.07 -1.42 -18.79
C ILE A 176 -11.03 -2.01 -17.75
N SER A 177 -10.55 -2.23 -16.52
CA SER A 177 -11.38 -2.75 -15.43
C SER A 177 -12.54 -1.80 -15.08
N GLY A 178 -12.41 -0.50 -15.31
CA GLY A 178 -13.51 0.47 -15.15
C GLY A 178 -14.74 0.13 -15.99
N ILE A 179 -14.50 -0.30 -17.23
CA ILE A 179 -15.56 -0.75 -18.16
C ILE A 179 -16.21 -2.03 -17.65
N VAL A 180 -15.39 -3.00 -17.20
CA VAL A 180 -15.89 -4.26 -16.63
C VAL A 180 -16.73 -4.00 -15.39
N GLY A 181 -16.31 -3.10 -14.52
CA GLY A 181 -17.06 -2.72 -13.32
C GLY A 181 -18.44 -2.16 -13.66
N TYR A 182 -18.54 -1.27 -14.65
CA TYR A 182 -19.81 -0.71 -15.10
C TYR A 182 -20.78 -1.80 -15.60
N PHE A 183 -20.34 -2.67 -16.51
CA PHE A 183 -21.23 -3.66 -17.13
C PHE A 183 -21.53 -4.88 -16.25
N GLN A 184 -20.61 -5.30 -15.38
CA GLN A 184 -20.72 -6.57 -14.66
C GLN A 184 -20.98 -6.43 -13.16
N LEU A 185 -20.66 -5.28 -12.56
CA LEU A 185 -20.73 -5.08 -11.11
C LEU A 185 -21.72 -3.99 -10.69
N GLY A 186 -22.45 -3.39 -11.64
CA GLY A 186 -23.50 -2.43 -11.37
C GLY A 186 -23.00 -1.06 -10.91
N PHE A 187 -21.74 -0.72 -11.15
CA PHE A 187 -21.24 0.63 -10.93
C PHE A 187 -21.96 1.63 -11.85
N ASN A 188 -22.23 2.84 -11.37
CA ASN A 188 -22.83 3.90 -12.16
C ASN A 188 -21.88 4.45 -13.24
N LEU A 189 -22.38 5.33 -14.11
CA LEU A 189 -21.63 5.91 -15.23
C LEU A 189 -20.40 6.75 -14.78
N ALA A 190 -20.42 7.32 -13.57
CA ALA A 190 -19.30 8.10 -13.07
C ALA A 190 -18.05 7.21 -12.87
N PHE A 191 -18.22 5.94 -12.52
CA PHE A 191 -17.11 5.03 -12.25
C PHE A 191 -16.13 4.87 -13.44
N PRO A 192 -16.53 4.39 -14.63
CA PRO A 192 -15.62 4.24 -15.76
C PRO A 192 -15.03 5.57 -16.22
N ILE A 193 -15.77 6.68 -16.11
CA ILE A 193 -15.28 8.02 -16.46
C ILE A 193 -14.15 8.44 -15.53
N LEU A 194 -14.38 8.38 -14.22
CA LEU A 194 -13.40 8.77 -13.21
C LEU A 194 -12.16 7.88 -13.27
N VAL A 195 -12.32 6.56 -13.33
CA VAL A 195 -11.21 5.62 -13.45
C VAL A 195 -10.38 5.89 -14.70
N SER A 196 -11.02 6.20 -15.83
CA SER A 196 -10.31 6.54 -17.07
C SER A 196 -9.50 7.83 -16.93
N VAL A 197 -10.11 8.91 -16.42
CA VAL A 197 -9.42 10.19 -16.22
C VAL A 197 -8.24 10.04 -15.25
N ILE A 198 -8.43 9.34 -14.14
CA ILE A 198 -7.39 9.11 -13.13
C ILE A 198 -6.26 8.25 -13.71
N SER A 199 -6.60 7.19 -14.46
CA SER A 199 -5.60 6.29 -15.05
C SER A 199 -4.76 6.99 -16.11
N LEU A 200 -5.39 7.76 -17.00
CA LEU A 200 -4.69 8.57 -18.00
C LEU A 200 -3.83 9.66 -17.34
N SER A 201 -4.33 10.31 -16.27
CA SER A 201 -3.55 11.27 -15.49
C SER A 201 -2.34 10.63 -14.83
N CYS A 202 -2.48 9.42 -14.30
CA CYS A 202 -1.36 8.66 -13.73
C CYS A 202 -0.33 8.32 -14.80
N ILE A 203 -0.76 7.81 -15.96
CA ILE A 203 0.13 7.52 -17.09
C ILE A 203 0.87 8.78 -17.54
N TYR A 204 0.19 9.92 -17.66
CA TYR A 204 0.80 11.21 -18.00
C TYR A 204 1.87 11.63 -16.97
N VAL A 205 1.60 11.44 -15.68
CA VAL A 205 2.55 11.73 -14.60
C VAL A 205 3.75 10.78 -14.62
N LEU A 206 3.54 9.50 -14.94
CA LEU A 206 4.59 8.47 -14.98
C LEU A 206 5.48 8.60 -16.21
N TYR A 207 4.96 9.04 -17.36
CA TYR A 207 5.68 9.05 -18.64
C TYR A 207 7.06 9.75 -18.61
N PRO A 208 7.22 10.94 -17.99
CA PRO A 208 8.52 11.60 -17.95
C PRO A 208 9.59 10.85 -17.13
N LEU A 209 9.22 9.86 -16.31
CA LEU A 209 10.18 9.06 -15.54
C LEU A 209 11.17 8.31 -16.44
N PHE A 210 10.80 7.94 -17.67
CA PHE A 210 11.75 7.30 -18.60
C PHE A 210 13.03 8.13 -18.78
N ASN A 211 12.91 9.45 -18.75
CA ASN A 211 14.04 10.37 -18.91
C ASN A 211 14.52 10.99 -17.59
N ARG A 212 13.73 10.89 -16.51
CA ARG A 212 13.96 11.65 -15.26
C ARG A 212 14.04 10.79 -14.00
N TRP A 213 14.03 9.46 -14.09
CA TRP A 213 14.06 8.59 -12.91
C TRP A 213 15.31 8.78 -12.02
N ARG A 214 16.41 9.33 -12.56
CA ARG A 214 17.63 9.68 -11.81
C ARG A 214 17.54 10.99 -11.03
N ASP A 215 16.57 11.84 -11.34
CA ASP A 215 16.34 13.08 -10.61
C ASP A 215 15.53 12.76 -9.34
N TYR A 216 16.24 12.61 -8.23
CA TYR A 216 15.67 12.31 -6.92
C TYR A 216 14.58 13.31 -6.51
N VAL A 217 14.79 14.61 -6.76
CA VAL A 217 13.82 15.66 -6.41
C VAL A 217 12.55 15.52 -7.25
N TYR A 218 12.70 15.20 -8.52
CA TYR A 218 11.58 14.91 -9.41
C TYR A 218 10.79 13.68 -8.94
N CYS A 219 11.47 12.57 -8.65
CA CYS A 219 10.85 11.35 -8.14
C CYS A 219 10.03 11.62 -6.87
N ARG A 220 10.60 12.33 -5.89
CA ARG A 220 9.88 12.67 -4.65
C ARG A 220 8.63 13.53 -4.87
N LYS A 221 8.70 14.52 -5.77
CA LYS A 221 7.51 15.34 -6.14
C LYS A 221 6.46 14.51 -6.88
N LEU A 222 6.90 13.56 -7.71
CA LEU A 222 6.01 12.65 -8.43
C LEU A 222 5.28 11.70 -7.47
N VAL A 223 5.96 11.20 -6.43
CA VAL A 223 5.34 10.35 -5.38
C VAL A 223 4.12 11.02 -4.75
N ILE A 224 4.19 12.33 -4.47
CA ILE A 224 3.05 13.09 -3.95
C ILE A 224 1.87 13.05 -4.94
N LYS A 225 2.13 13.27 -6.24
CA LYS A 225 1.09 13.28 -7.27
C LYS A 225 0.43 11.91 -7.44
N ILE A 226 1.21 10.83 -7.51
CA ILE A 226 0.65 9.47 -7.63
C ILE A 226 -0.13 9.08 -6.37
N THR A 227 0.25 9.59 -5.20
CA THR A 227 -0.47 9.35 -3.94
C THR A 227 -1.86 10.00 -3.98
N ILE A 228 -1.95 11.25 -4.45
CA ILE A 228 -3.24 11.94 -4.65
C ILE A 228 -4.10 11.16 -5.65
N LEU A 229 -3.54 10.74 -6.79
CA LEU A 229 -4.26 9.96 -7.79
C LEU A 229 -4.74 8.61 -7.25
N HIS A 230 -3.97 7.95 -6.38
CA HIS A 230 -4.40 6.74 -5.70
C HIS A 230 -5.63 6.98 -4.81
N PHE A 231 -5.64 8.04 -4.01
CA PHE A 231 -6.82 8.39 -3.21
C PHE A 231 -8.04 8.70 -4.06
N LEU A 232 -7.85 9.42 -5.18
CA LEU A 232 -8.93 9.68 -6.14
C LEU A 232 -9.43 8.38 -6.78
N LEU A 233 -8.55 7.41 -7.06
CA LEU A 233 -8.93 6.11 -7.58
C LEU A 233 -9.82 5.36 -6.57
N GLN A 234 -9.45 5.35 -5.29
CA GLN A 234 -10.28 4.74 -4.24
C GLN A 234 -11.63 5.47 -4.10
N LEU A 235 -11.64 6.80 -4.17
CA LEU A 235 -12.87 7.60 -4.12
C LEU A 235 -13.79 7.33 -5.31
N SER A 236 -13.23 7.07 -6.50
CA SER A 236 -14.02 6.76 -7.69
C SER A 236 -14.86 5.50 -7.51
N ILE A 237 -14.35 4.49 -6.79
CA ILE A 237 -15.08 3.25 -6.47
C ILE A 237 -16.27 3.58 -5.57
N VAL A 238 -16.07 4.43 -4.55
CA VAL A 238 -17.14 4.85 -3.65
C VAL A 238 -18.22 5.62 -4.41
N ILE A 239 -17.85 6.64 -5.18
CA ILE A 239 -18.80 7.42 -6.00
C ILE A 239 -19.54 6.52 -6.99
N GLY A 240 -18.81 5.59 -7.62
CA GLY A 240 -19.37 4.62 -8.55
C GLY A 240 -20.40 3.68 -7.94
N SER A 241 -20.29 3.42 -6.63
CA SER A 241 -21.15 2.49 -5.90
C SER A 241 -22.42 3.13 -5.33
N VAL A 242 -22.55 4.45 -5.39
CA VAL A 242 -23.73 5.19 -4.96
C VAL A 242 -24.70 5.32 -6.14
N PHE A 243 -26.01 5.20 -5.87
CA PHE A 243 -27.08 5.28 -6.88
C PHE A 243 -27.08 6.60 -7.66
#